data_AF-R6UIS1-F1
#
_entry.id   AF-R6UIS1-F1
#
_cell.length_a   1.000
_cell.length_b   1.000
_cell.length_c   1.000
_cell.angle_alpha   90.00
_cell.angle_beta   90.00
_cell.angle_gamma   90.00
#
_symmetry.space_group_name_H-M   'P 1'
#
loop_
_entity.id
_entity.type
_entity.pdbx_description
1 polymer ?
#
loop_
_entity_poly.entity_id
_entity_poly.type
_entity_poly.pdbx_seq_one_letter_code
_entity_poly.pdbx_strand_id
1 'polypeptide(L)' 'MSSKNNNKINVPEARAAMDKFKMEAAAEVGVNLKEGYNGDLSSREAGSVGGQMVKKMIESYEKSL' A
#
# COMPACT_ATOMS: atom_id res chain seq x y z
N MET A 1 -0.60 -27.28 -7.78
CA MET A 1 -1.74 -26.36 -7.64
C MET A 1 -1.24 -24.93 -7.78
N SER A 2 -1.55 -24.23 -8.87
CA SER A 2 -1.16 -22.82 -9.02
C SER A 2 -2.09 -21.94 -8.17
N SER A 3 -1.53 -21.30 -7.13
CA SER A 3 -2.23 -20.30 -6.34
C SER A 3 -2.58 -19.13 -7.26
N LYS A 4 -3.86 -19.00 -7.63
CA LYS A 4 -4.39 -17.84 -8.34
C LYS A 4 -4.39 -16.66 -7.37
N ASN A 5 -3.32 -15.87 -7.39
CA ASN A 5 -3.25 -14.61 -6.66
C ASN A 5 -4.24 -13.62 -7.31
N ASN A 6 -5.42 -13.48 -6.70
CA ASN A 6 -6.50 -12.61 -7.19
C ASN A 6 -6.28 -11.11 -6.87
N ASN A 7 -5.09 -10.72 -6.39
CA ASN A 7 -4.71 -9.32 -6.16
C ASN A 7 -4.37 -8.61 -7.48
N LYS A 8 -5.31 -8.61 -8.43
CA LYS A 8 -5.19 -7.81 -9.64
C LYS A 8 -5.63 -6.40 -9.30
N ILE A 9 -4.76 -5.41 -9.53
CA ILE A 9 -5.17 -4.01 -9.44
C ILE A 9 -6.24 -3.79 -10.50
N ASN A 10 -7.41 -3.30 -10.08
CA ASN A 10 -8.56 -3.09 -10.97
C ASN A 10 -8.25 -2.09 -12.09
N VAL A 11 -7.33 -1.15 -11.82
CA VAL A 11 -6.82 -0.15 -12.77
C VAL A 11 -5.31 -0.37 -12.94
N PRO A 12 -4.87 -1.15 -13.94
CA PRO A 12 -3.45 -1.48 -14.14
C PRO A 12 -2.55 -0.25 -14.27
N GLU A 13 -3.05 0.83 -14.85
CA GLU A 13 -2.35 2.09 -15.07
C GLU A 13 -2.03 2.80 -13.74
N ALA A 14 -2.82 2.55 -12.70
CA ALA A 14 -2.61 3.15 -11.37
C ALA A 14 -1.48 2.46 -10.58
N ARG A 15 -0.89 1.37 -11.09
CA ARG A 15 0.10 0.59 -10.35
C ARG A 15 1.33 1.40 -9.94
N ALA A 16 1.88 2.21 -10.85
CA ALA A 16 3.04 3.06 -10.54
C ALA A 16 2.71 4.11 -9.48
N ALA A 17 1.55 4.75 -9.57
CA ALA A 17 1.08 5.70 -8.58
C ALA A 17 0.84 5.03 -7.21
N MET A 18 0.25 3.84 -7.21
CA MET A 18 0.00 3.04 -6.02
C MET A 18 1.29 2.58 -5.33
N ASP A 19 2.32 2.21 -6.08
CA ASP A 19 3.61 1.81 -5.52
C ASP A 19 4.33 3.00 -4.90
N LYS A 20 4.33 4.17 -5.56
CA LYS A 20 4.83 5.41 -4.96
C LYS A 20 4.08 5.76 -3.67
N PHE A 21 2.76 5.70 -3.71
CA PHE A 21 1.92 6.02 -2.56
C PHE A 21 2.16 5.08 -1.36
N LYS A 22 2.40 3.79 -1.64
CA LYS A 22 2.76 2.80 -0.63
C LYS A 22 4.10 3.12 0.05
N MET A 23 5.11 3.52 -0.74
CA MET A 23 6.42 3.93 -0.21
C MET A 23 6.30 5.18 0.67
N GLU A 24 5.51 6.17 0.25
CA GLU A 24 5.23 7.37 1.04
C GLU A 24 4.51 7.03 2.36
N ALA A 25 3.45 6.21 2.30
CA ALA A 25 2.72 5.78 3.49
C ALA A 25 3.62 5.00 4.45
N ALA A 26 4.53 4.17 3.93
CA ALA A 26 5.51 3.45 4.73
C ALA A 26 6.50 4.37 5.45
N ALA A 27 7.03 5.36 4.74
CA ALA A 27 7.93 6.36 5.31
C ALA A 27 7.25 7.13 6.46
N GLU A 28 5.96 7.46 6.34
CA GLU A 28 5.22 8.19 7.37
C GLU A 28 4.93 7.38 8.62
N VAL A 29 4.69 6.07 8.50
CA VAL A 29 4.55 5.18 9.66
C VAL A 29 5.87 4.71 10.24
N GLY A 30 7.00 5.12 9.64
CA GLY A 30 8.33 4.68 10.05
C GLY A 30 8.61 3.21 9.75
N VAL A 31 7.91 2.62 8.79
CA VAL A 31 8.12 1.23 8.35
C VAL A 31 9.08 1.22 7.17
N ASN A 32 10.16 0.45 7.29
CA ASN A 32 11.13 0.29 6.22
C ASN A 32 10.64 -0.71 5.18
N LEU A 33 9.77 -0.26 4.28
CA LEU A 33 9.28 -1.05 3.15
C LEU A 33 10.32 -1.02 2.02
N LYS A 34 10.74 -2.19 1.56
CA LYS A 34 11.69 -2.36 0.44
C LYS A 34 10.94 -2.66 -0.85
N GLU A 35 11.49 -2.24 -1.98
CA GLU A 35 11.02 -2.69 -3.30
C GLU A 35 11.44 -4.15 -3.51
N GLY A 36 10.55 -5.08 -3.14
CA GLY A 36 10.81 -6.51 -3.23
C GLY A 36 10.19 -7.30 -2.08
N TYR A 37 10.95 -8.25 -1.56
CA TYR A 37 10.50 -9.10 -0.46
C TYR A 37 10.53 -8.34 0.88
N ASN A 38 9.38 -8.30 1.55
CA ASN A 38 9.18 -7.67 2.85
C ASN A 38 8.71 -8.69 3.91
N GLY A 39 9.11 -9.96 3.77
CA GLY A 39 8.69 -11.01 4.71
C GLY A 39 9.32 -10.89 6.11
N ASP A 40 10.31 -10.02 6.26
CA ASP A 40 10.90 -9.59 7.52
C ASP A 40 10.01 -8.61 8.31
N LEU A 41 9.04 -7.95 7.65
CA LEU A 41 8.11 -7.04 8.33
C LEU A 41 7.08 -7.83 9.14
N SER A 42 6.80 -7.35 10.36
CA SER A 42 5.70 -7.89 11.15
C SER A 42 4.36 -7.57 10.49
N SER A 43 3.35 -8.40 10.72
CA SER A 43 1.99 -8.16 10.24
C SER A 43 1.43 -6.81 10.70
N ARG A 44 1.89 -6.32 11.86
CA ARG A 44 1.52 -5.00 12.40
C ARG A 44 2.12 -3.86 11.57
N GLU A 45 3.37 -3.99 11.14
CA GLU A 45 4.04 -3.00 10.30
C GLU A 45 3.47 -2.99 8.88
N ALA A 46 3.31 -4.16 8.25
CA ALA A 46 2.66 -4.24 6.95
C ALA A 46 1.21 -3.70 6.99
N GLY A 47 0.49 -4.00 8.09
CA GLY A 47 -0.86 -3.49 8.34
C GLY A 47 -0.92 -1.98 8.56
N SER A 48 0.04 -1.38 9.27
CA SER A 48 0.07 0.07 9.50
C SER A 48 0.27 0.86 8.20
N VAL A 49 1.13 0.37 7.30
CA VAL A 49 1.31 0.94 5.95
C VAL A 49 -0.01 0.93 5.19
N GLY A 50 -0.67 -0.23 5.10
CA GLY A 50 -1.96 -0.35 4.41
C GLY A 50 -3.06 0.53 5.02
N GLY A 51 -3.08 0.65 6.35
CA GLY A 51 -4.00 1.52 7.07
C GLY A 51 -3.81 3.00 6.74
N GLN A 52 -2.56 3.49 6.69
CA GLN A 52 -2.29 4.88 6.28
C GLN A 52 -2.66 5.17 4.84
N MET A 53 -2.41 4.21 3.94
CA MET A 53 -2.82 4.33 2.55
C MET A 53 -4.33 4.57 2.44
N VAL A 54 -5.14 3.74 3.11
CA VAL A 54 -6.62 3.89 3.09
C VAL A 54 -7.05 5.19 3.74
N LYS A 55 -6.46 5.56 4.88
CA LYS A 55 -6.77 6.83 5.58
C LYS A 55 -6.60 8.03 4.66
N LYS A 56 -5.45 8.13 3.98
CA LYS A 56 -5.18 9.21 3.03
C LYS A 56 -6.09 9.21 1.80
N MET A 57 -6.44 8.03 1.29
CA MET A 57 -7.39 7.93 0.18
C MET A 57 -8.75 8.51 0.58
N ILE A 58 -9.23 8.17 1.78
CA ILE A 58 -10.50 8.70 2.32
C ILE A 58 -10.39 10.20 2.53
N GLU A 59 -9.33 10.69 3.19
CA GLU A 59 -9.14 12.14 3.41
C GLU A 59 -9.09 12.93 2.10
N SER A 60 -8.44 12.37 1.07
CA SER A 60 -8.36 13.02 -0.26
C SER A 60 -9.71 13.05 -0.95
N TYR A 61 -10.50 11.97 -0.79
CA TYR A 61 -11.86 11.89 -1.32
C TYR A 61 -12.80 12.86 -0.61
N GLU A 62 -12.75 12.93 0.73
CA GLU A 62 -13.54 13.87 1.53
C GLU A 62 -13.23 15.33 1.21
N LYS A 63 -11.96 15.67 0.93
CA LYS A 63 -11.55 17.02 0.52
C LYS A 63 -11.95 17.38 -0.91
N SER A 64 -12.24 16.38 -1.74
CA SER A 64 -12.65 16.56 -3.13
C SER A 64 -14.17 16.61 -3.31
N LEU A 65 -14.93 16.34 -2.25
CA LEU A 65 -16.37 16.62 -2.18
C LEU A 65 -16.62 18.10 -1.91
#